data_AF-A0A133KD78-F1
#
_entry.id   AF-A0A133KD78-F1
#
_cell.length_a   1.000
_cell.length_b   1.000
_cell.length_c   1.000
_cell.angle_alpha   90.00
_cell.angle_beta   90.00
_cell.angle_gamma   90.00
#
_symmetry.space_group_name_H-M   'P 1'
#
loop_
_entity.id
_entity.type
_entity.pdbx_description
1 polymer ?
#
loop_
_entity_poly.entity_id
_entity_poly.type
_entity_poly.pdbx_seq_one_letter_code
_entity_poly.pdbx_strand_id
1 'polypeptide(L)' 'MINRCKYLNDEGEITVADLYGIFQFSSIIQPSLMIGGDNGGVIAYPVVVIGDRGQLKEIKVTRIKEVYEVRE' A
#
# COMPACT_ATOMS: atom_id res chain seq x y z
N MET A 1 -18.04 12.96 2.15
CA MET A 1 -17.54 12.08 3.23
C MET A 1 -16.18 11.57 2.79
N ILE A 2 -15.13 11.97 3.49
CA ILE A 2 -13.74 11.61 3.16
C ILE A 2 -13.24 10.66 4.25
N ASN A 3 -12.66 9.54 3.84
CA ASN A 3 -11.96 8.64 4.75
C ASN A 3 -10.57 9.20 5.01
N ARG A 4 -10.18 9.32 6.28
CA ARG A 4 -8.82 9.66 6.68
C ARG A 4 -8.19 8.52 7.45
N CYS A 5 -6.86 8.49 7.44
CA CYS A 5 -6.10 7.53 8.22
C CYS A 5 -4.92 8.19 8.93
N LYS A 6 -4.52 7.59 10.06
CA LYS A 6 -3.22 7.81 10.68
C LYS A 6 -2.29 6.67 10.26
N TYR A 7 -1.10 7.02 9.76
CA TYR A 7 -0.11 6.05 9.33
C TYR A 7 1.29 6.39 9.84
N LEU A 8 2.14 5.38 9.97
CA LEU A 8 3.56 5.54 10.32
C LEU A 8 4.37 5.90 9.07
N ASN A 9 4.88 7.12 8.97
CA ASN A 9 5.71 7.59 7.86
C ASN A 9 7.12 6.96 7.89
N ASP A 10 7.95 7.24 6.89
CA ASP A 10 9.32 6.68 6.78
C ASP A 10 10.29 7.20 7.85
N GLU A 11 9.95 8.33 8.48
CA GLU A 11 10.69 8.94 9.58
C GLU A 11 10.30 8.34 10.94
N GLY A 12 9.30 7.44 10.99
CA GLY A 12 8.81 6.81 12.21
C GLY A 12 7.78 7.66 12.97
N GLU A 13 7.23 8.69 12.34
CA GLU A 13 6.21 9.56 12.92
C GLU A 13 4.80 9.19 12.47
N ILE A 14 3.80 9.44 13.32
CA ILE A 14 2.39 9.23 12.98
C ILE A 14 1.87 10.47 12.24
N THR A 15 1.50 10.28 10.98
CA THR A 15 0.98 11.34 10.09
C THR A 15 -0.47 11.06 9.68
N VAL A 16 -1.27 12.11 9.49
CA VAL A 16 -2.65 12.02 8.97
C VAL A 16 -2.64 12.20 7.45
N ALA A 17 -3.36 11.34 6.73
CA ALA A 17 -3.52 11.40 5.28
C ALA A 17 -4.96 11.06 4.85
N ASP A 18 -5.31 11.41 3.62
CA ASP A 18 -6.57 10.99 3.01
C ASP A 18 -6.43 9.53 2.55
N LEU A 19 -7.41 8.70 2.92
CA LEU A 19 -7.42 7.27 2.60
C LEU A 19 -8.26 7.02 1.34
N TYR A 20 -7.62 6.54 0.27
CA TYR A 20 -8.32 6.16 -0.95
C TYR A 20 -8.83 4.71 -0.89
N GLY A 21 -8.09 3.82 -0.22
CA GLY A 21 -8.53 2.45 0.00
C GLY A 21 -7.39 1.44 0.11
N ILE A 22 -7.78 0.18 0.20
CA ILE A 22 -6.88 -0.98 0.21
C ILE A 22 -7.02 -1.67 -1.14
N PHE A 23 -5.89 -1.91 -1.79
CA PHE A 23 -5.79 -2.49 -3.12
C PHE A 23 -4.84 -3.69 -3.10
N GLN A 24 -4.90 -4.51 -4.14
CA GLN A 24 -3.90 -5.56 -4.35
C GLN A 24 -2.82 -5.05 -5.29
N PHE A 25 -1.58 -4.98 -4.81
CA PHE A 25 -0.42 -4.91 -5.70
C PHE A 25 -0.15 -6.29 -6.27
N SER A 26 0.20 -6.38 -7.55
CA SER A 26 0.67 -7.61 -8.16
C SER A 26 1.76 -7.35 -9.19
N SER A 27 2.79 -8.18 -9.20
CA SER A 27 3.83 -8.18 -10.22
C SER A 27 4.19 -9.61 -10.64
N ILE A 28 4.53 -9.77 -11.91
CA ILE A 28 4.92 -11.05 -12.50
C ILE A 28 6.37 -11.37 -12.07
N ILE A 29 6.57 -12.55 -11.49
CA ILE A 29 7.91 -13.16 -11.42
C ILE A 29 8.12 -13.88 -12.75
N GLN A 30 9.10 -13.42 -13.53
CA GLN A 30 9.45 -14.09 -14.79
C GLN A 30 10.05 -15.48 -14.50
N PRO A 31 9.73 -16.49 -15.34
CA PRO A 31 10.34 -17.80 -15.20
C PRO A 31 11.85 -17.75 -15.42
N SER A 32 12.57 -18.65 -14.75
CA SER A 32 13.98 -18.87 -15.02
C SER A 32 14.14 -19.75 -16.26
N LEU A 33 14.91 -19.28 -17.25
CA LEU A 33 15.18 -20.01 -18.50
C LEU A 33 16.25 -21.11 -18.36
N MET A 34 16.79 -21.33 -17.17
CA MET A 34 17.83 -22.34 -16.92
C MET A 34 17.23 -23.75 -16.81
N ILE A 35 17.99 -24.77 -17.18
CA ILE A 35 17.60 -26.18 -16.95
C ILE A 35 17.47 -26.40 -15.43
N GLY A 36 16.26 -26.75 -14.99
CA GLY A 36 15.91 -26.90 -13.57
C GLY A 36 15.50 -25.59 -12.87
N GLY A 37 15.27 -24.51 -13.61
CA GLY A 37 14.78 -23.23 -13.10
C GLY A 37 13.30 -23.27 -12.65
N ASP A 38 12.85 -22.20 -11.98
CA ASP A 38 11.47 -22.04 -11.56
C ASP A 38 10.55 -21.55 -12.70
N ASN A 39 9.27 -21.91 -12.61
CA ASN A 39 8.25 -21.54 -13.60
C ASN A 39 7.80 -20.07 -13.50
N GLY A 40 8.44 -19.25 -12.67
CA GLY A 40 7.97 -17.91 -12.35
C GLY A 40 6.68 -17.97 -11.54
N GLY A 41 5.89 -16.90 -11.60
CA GLY A 41 4.64 -16.80 -10.88
C GLY A 41 4.19 -15.36 -10.73
N VAL A 42 3.45 -15.09 -9.66
CA VAL A 42 2.98 -13.75 -9.31
C VAL A 42 3.28 -13.50 -7.85
N ILE A 43 3.87 -12.34 -7.55
CA ILE A 43 3.88 -11.78 -6.19
C ILE A 43 2.67 -10.87 -6.11
N ALA A 44 1.77 -11.16 -5.17
CA ALA A 44 0.65 -10.30 -4.85
C ALA A 44 0.59 -10.04 -3.34
N TYR A 45 0.33 -8.81 -2.96
CA TYR A 45 0.15 -8.43 -1.56
C TYR A 45 -0.73 -7.18 -1.45
N PRO A 46 -1.47 -7.01 -0.33
CA PRO A 46 -2.30 -5.84 -0.14
C PRO A 46 -1.45 -4.60 0.12
N VAL A 47 -1.85 -3.47 -0.47
CA VAL A 47 -1.27 -2.14 -0.27
C VAL A 47 -2.38 -1.14 0.05
N VAL A 48 -2.04 -0.08 0.76
CA VAL A 48 -2.96 1.02 1.04
C VAL A 48 -2.52 2.22 0.22
N VAL A 49 -3.48 2.83 -0.48
CA VAL A 49 -3.22 4.06 -1.23
C VAL A 49 -3.73 5.24 -0.41
N ILE A 50 -2.81 6.17 -0.15
CA ILE A 50 -3.08 7.39 0.62
C ILE A 50 -2.72 8.64 -0.19
N GLY A 51 -3.43 9.73 0.05
CA GLY A 51 -3.08 11.08 -0.40
C GLY A 51 -2.38 11.82 0.73
N ASP A 52 -1.10 12.07 0.57
CA ASP A 52 -0.27 12.80 1.53
C ASP A 52 0.38 13.99 0.84
N ARG A 53 0.12 15.21 1.33
CA ARG A 53 0.64 16.48 0.78
C ARG A 53 0.44 16.63 -0.74
N GLY A 54 -0.72 16.18 -1.25
CA GLY A 54 -1.07 16.26 -2.67
C GLY A 54 -0.42 15.19 -3.55
N GLN A 55 0.31 14.22 -2.98
CA GLN A 55 0.87 13.08 -3.69
C GLN A 55 0.16 11.79 -3.27
N LEU A 56 -0.08 10.92 -4.25
CA LEU A 56 -0.51 9.55 -3.97
C LEU A 56 0.70 8.70 -3.61
N LYS A 57 0.58 7.94 -2.53
CA LYS A 57 1.61 7.00 -2.08
C LYS A 57 0.99 5.63 -1.83
N GLU A 58 1.72 4.60 -2.22
CA GLU A 58 1.46 3.22 -1.83
C GLU A 58 2.23 2.91 -0.55
N ILE A 59 1.53 2.45 0.49
CA ILE A 59 2.14 2.04 1.76
C ILE A 59 1.69 0.64 2.16
N LYS A 60 2.51 -0.03 2.96
CA LYS A 60 2.14 -1.33 3.54
C LYS A 60 0.97 -1.16 4.51
N VAL A 61 0.02 -2.11 4.46
CA VAL A 61 -1.15 -2.13 5.37
C VAL A 61 -0.74 -2.07 6.84
N THR A 62 0.37 -2.70 7.21
CA THR A 62 0.91 -2.72 8.58
C THR A 62 1.31 -1.34 9.13
N ARG A 63 1.43 -0.33 8.27
CA ARG A 63 1.76 1.05 8.66
C ARG A 63 0.53 1.87 9.03
N ILE A 64 -0.67 1.43 8.67
CA ILE A 64 -1.92 2.06 9.09
C ILE A 64 -2.14 1.78 10.58
N LYS A 65 -2.46 2.83 11.34
CA LYS A 65 -2.76 2.75 12.77
C LYS A 65 -4.24 2.95 13.08
N GLU A 66 -4.90 3.80 12.30
CA GLU A 66 -6.30 4.16 12.53
C GLU A 66 -6.93 4.63 11.21
N VAL A 67 -8.22 4.33 11.02
CA VAL A 67 -9.04 4.79 9.89
C VAL A 67 -10.34 5.34 10.44
N TYR A 68 -10.77 6.50 9.95
CA TYR A 68 -11.99 7.15 10.40
C TYR A 68 -12.62 8.01 9.29
N GLU A 69 -13.93 8.17 9.37
CA GLU A 69 -14.70 9.06 8.49
C GLU A 69 -14.72 10.48 9.05
N VAL A 70 -14.54 11.46 8.17
CA VAL A 70 -14.75 12.88 8.50
C VAL A 70 -16.02 13.36 7.80
N ARG A 71 -16.96 13.90 8.60
CA ARG A 71 -18.10 14.68 8.10
C ARG A 71 -17.64 16.13 7.98
N GLU A 72 -17.83 16.72 6.79
CA GLU A 72 -17.61 18.15 6.56
C GLU A 72 -18.58 19.00 7.40
#